data_AF-A0A9N8MSH3-F1
#
_entry.id   AF-A0A9N8MSH3-F1
#
_cell.length_a   1.000
_cell.length_b   1.000
_cell.length_c   1.000
_cell.angle_alpha   90.00
_cell.angle_beta   90.00
_cell.angle_gamma   90.00
#
_symmetry.space_group_name_H-M   'P 1'
#
loop_
_entity.id
_entity.type
_entity.pdbx_description
1 polymer ?
#
loop_
_entity_poly.entity_id
_entity_poly.type
_entity_poly.pdbx_seq_one_letter_code
_entity_poly.pdbx_strand_id
1 'polypeptide(L)'
;MAKCDSHRCPVCYPNWREEEAAAKKRAQDEKQDCINSWRFYQKKAEAIVSVDDPIARNRRINAAYAQLWLDDHRFQWAGLAAFASKQVGCGLLNAAELIGKSNRERNAYQQWERQSSAFERMAPYGSPRMPIPDQVNGAGAENVYKMLAKGNTSLFLDIWPLHMFYKEFGLQRFKRCLRERQLLDGSVVWPIATSVSFGVASPHVVQGFEAIDAGNISQSVETLAWHEQINILQPSMYNDSAFAILMRANQFAWALNIPTGSAREIQLTLANQCTVAGANAKYETFSKQPLANLADGSQRMAFVLRAAQRFNELLHDPIQRHFAENSLFLIAQGSR
;
A
#
# COMPACT_ATOMS: atom_id res chain seq x y z
N MET A 1 -33.12 -11.91 -57.75
CA MET A 1 -32.11 -12.31 -56.74
C MET A 1 -32.39 -11.50 -55.48
N ALA A 2 -32.84 -12.14 -54.40
CA ALA A 2 -33.10 -11.44 -53.14
C ALA A 2 -31.78 -10.91 -52.59
N LYS A 3 -31.67 -9.60 -52.38
CA LYS A 3 -30.48 -8.99 -51.79
C LYS A 3 -30.38 -9.44 -50.33
N CYS A 4 -29.26 -10.06 -50.00
CA CYS A 4 -28.94 -10.53 -48.66
C CYS A 4 -28.48 -9.35 -47.78
N ASP A 5 -29.38 -8.41 -47.49
CA ASP A 5 -29.03 -7.19 -46.75
C ASP A 5 -28.97 -7.41 -45.22
N SER A 6 -29.43 -8.57 -44.73
CA SER A 6 -29.45 -8.93 -43.30
C SER A 6 -28.65 -10.20 -43.02
N HIS A 7 -27.72 -10.12 -42.06
CA HIS A 7 -26.95 -11.26 -41.57
C HIS A 7 -27.80 -12.33 -40.86
N ARG A 8 -29.05 -12.00 -40.54
CA ARG A 8 -30.04 -12.93 -39.97
C ARG A 8 -30.97 -13.55 -41.03
N CYS A 9 -30.69 -13.35 -42.32
CA CYS A 9 -31.46 -13.97 -43.39
C CYS A 9 -31.17 -15.48 -43.43
N PRO A 10 -32.15 -16.36 -43.15
CA PRO A 10 -31.94 -17.81 -43.10
C PRO A 10 -31.63 -18.41 -44.49
N VAL A 11 -31.89 -17.69 -45.58
CA VAL A 11 -31.56 -18.13 -46.95
C VAL A 11 -30.10 -17.83 -47.30
N CYS A 12 -29.57 -16.71 -46.81
CA CYS A 12 -28.21 -16.25 -47.14
C CYS A 12 -27.16 -16.72 -46.13
N TYR A 13 -27.57 -16.89 -44.87
CA TYR A 13 -26.72 -17.32 -43.76
C TYR A 13 -27.43 -18.44 -42.98
N PRO A 14 -27.59 -19.65 -43.54
CA PRO A 14 -28.42 -20.70 -42.94
C PRO A 14 -28.05 -21.05 -41.49
N ASN A 15 -26.79 -20.84 -41.09
CA ASN A 15 -26.26 -21.18 -39.77
C ASN A 15 -26.15 -19.98 -38.82
N TRP A 16 -26.71 -18.81 -39.16
CA TRP A 16 -26.50 -17.57 -38.38
C TRP A 16 -26.87 -17.70 -36.89
N ARG A 17 -27.86 -18.53 -36.55
CA ARG A 17 -28.26 -18.79 -35.15
C ARG A 17 -27.22 -19.58 -34.38
N GLU A 18 -26.63 -20.59 -35.02
CA GLU A 18 -25.58 -21.44 -34.42
C GLU A 18 -24.29 -20.62 -34.26
N GLU A 19 -23.95 -19.79 -35.24
CA GLU A 19 -22.81 -18.88 -35.19
C GLU A 19 -22.98 -17.82 -34.09
N GLU A 20 -24.16 -17.20 -33.97
CA GLU A 20 -24.48 -16.28 -32.87
C GLU A 20 -24.41 -16.99 -31.51
N ALA A 21 -24.94 -18.22 -31.39
CA ALA A 21 -24.88 -18.99 -30.15
C ALA A 21 -23.45 -19.38 -29.77
N ALA A 22 -22.63 -19.81 -30.74
CA ALA A 22 -21.23 -20.12 -30.55
C ALA A 22 -20.40 -18.88 -30.18
N ALA A 23 -20.70 -17.72 -30.77
CA ALA A 23 -20.08 -16.45 -30.40
C ALA A 23 -20.42 -16.04 -28.97
N LYS A 24 -21.69 -16.17 -28.55
CA LYS A 24 -22.11 -15.92 -27.16
C LYS A 24 -21.42 -16.84 -26.18
N LYS A 25 -21.34 -18.14 -26.50
CA LYS A 25 -20.65 -19.12 -25.66
C LYS A 25 -19.16 -18.79 -25.51
N ARG A 26 -18.47 -18.49 -26.62
CA ARG A 26 -17.06 -18.06 -26.59
C ARG A 26 -16.86 -16.82 -25.73
N ALA A 27 -17.70 -15.80 -25.86
CA ALA A 27 -17.62 -14.59 -25.04
C ALA A 27 -17.84 -14.89 -23.53
N GLN A 28 -18.75 -15.82 -23.21
CA GLN A 28 -18.98 -16.25 -21.83
C GLN A 28 -17.79 -17.04 -21.26
N ASP A 29 -17.22 -17.96 -22.05
CA ASP A 29 -16.05 -18.75 -21.68
C ASP A 29 -14.83 -17.83 -21.46
N GLU A 30 -14.60 -16.86 -22.34
CA GLU A 30 -13.55 -15.84 -22.19
C GLU A 30 -13.74 -14.98 -20.94
N LYS A 31 -14.98 -14.56 -20.65
CA LYS A 31 -15.30 -13.80 -19.43
C LYS A 31 -15.00 -14.63 -18.19
N GLN A 32 -15.40 -15.90 -18.18
CA GLN A 32 -15.15 -16.80 -17.05
C GLN A 32 -13.66 -17.04 -16.85
N ASP A 33 -12.91 -17.20 -17.93
CA ASP A 33 -11.46 -17.30 -17.91
C ASP A 33 -10.78 -16.06 -17.32
N CYS A 34 -11.23 -14.84 -17.67
CA CYS A 34 -10.78 -13.60 -17.03
C CYS A 34 -11.03 -13.63 -15.51
N ILE A 35 -12.23 -14.01 -15.07
CA ILE A 35 -12.60 -14.08 -13.64
C ILE A 35 -11.73 -15.09 -12.90
N ASN A 36 -11.52 -16.27 -13.47
CA ASN A 36 -10.69 -17.32 -12.89
C ASN A 36 -9.24 -16.87 -12.75
N SER A 37 -8.71 -16.19 -13.77
CA SER A 37 -7.36 -15.65 -13.79
C SER A 37 -7.16 -14.56 -12.73
N TRP A 38 -8.12 -13.64 -12.56
CA TRP A 38 -8.09 -12.67 -11.47
C TRP A 38 -8.17 -13.33 -10.11
N ARG A 39 -9.07 -14.31 -9.94
CA ARG A 39 -9.23 -15.05 -8.69
C ARG A 39 -7.94 -15.75 -8.30
N PHE A 40 -7.23 -16.34 -9.27
CA PHE A 40 -5.95 -17.00 -9.05
C PHE A 40 -4.90 -16.05 -8.45
N TYR A 41 -4.68 -14.89 -9.07
CA TYR A 41 -3.72 -13.91 -8.56
C TYR A 41 -4.17 -13.23 -7.28
N GLN A 42 -5.47 -13.00 -7.10
CA GLN A 42 -6.01 -12.49 -5.85
C GLN A 42 -5.78 -13.47 -4.70
N LYS A 43 -6.02 -14.77 -4.90
CA LYS A 43 -5.74 -15.80 -3.87
C LYS A 43 -4.26 -15.90 -3.53
N LYS A 44 -3.36 -15.72 -4.50
CA LYS A 44 -1.92 -15.62 -4.22
C LYS A 44 -1.59 -14.41 -3.33
N ALA A 45 -2.16 -13.24 -3.62
CA ALA A 45 -1.98 -12.06 -2.78
C ALA A 45 -2.56 -12.26 -1.36
N GLU A 46 -3.75 -12.86 -1.26
CA GLU A 46 -4.37 -13.22 0.02
C GLU A 46 -3.50 -14.16 0.86
N ALA A 47 -2.87 -15.16 0.23
CA ALA A 47 -1.97 -16.09 0.91
C ALA A 47 -0.70 -15.40 1.47
N ILE A 48 -0.24 -14.33 0.83
CA ILE A 48 0.89 -13.53 1.33
C ILE A 48 0.47 -12.73 2.57
N VAL A 49 -0.77 -12.22 2.59
CA VAL A 49 -1.28 -11.38 3.67
C VAL A 49 -2.04 -12.13 4.77
N SER A 50 -2.17 -13.45 4.68
CA SER A 50 -2.94 -14.26 5.64
C SER A 50 -2.30 -14.41 7.03
N VAL A 51 -1.15 -13.78 7.27
CA VAL A 51 -0.48 -13.79 8.57
C VAL A 51 -1.13 -12.78 9.51
N ASP A 52 -1.49 -13.22 10.71
CA ASP A 52 -2.19 -12.38 11.71
C ASP A 52 -1.33 -11.21 12.18
N ASP A 53 -0.05 -11.48 12.52
CA ASP A 53 0.89 -10.45 12.95
C ASP A 53 1.13 -9.42 11.83
N PRO A 54 0.71 -8.15 12.03
CA PRO A 54 0.89 -7.10 11.03
C PRO A 54 2.35 -6.83 10.66
N ILE A 55 3.30 -7.04 11.57
CA ILE A 55 4.72 -6.83 11.28
C ILE A 55 5.25 -7.95 10.39
N ALA A 56 4.98 -9.22 10.73
CA ALA A 56 5.33 -10.35 9.87
C ALA A 56 4.63 -10.28 8.50
N ARG A 57 3.35 -9.88 8.47
CA ARG A 57 2.60 -9.63 7.24
C ARG A 57 3.25 -8.54 6.38
N ASN A 58 3.63 -7.41 6.97
CA ASN A 58 4.34 -6.34 6.28
C ASN A 58 5.64 -6.85 5.65
N ARG A 59 6.45 -7.63 6.38
CA ARG A 59 7.70 -8.21 5.82
C ARG A 59 7.43 -9.06 4.57
N ARG A 60 6.37 -9.87 4.58
CA ARG A 60 5.97 -10.67 3.41
C ARG A 60 5.56 -9.79 2.23
N ILE A 61 4.82 -8.71 2.48
CA ILE A 61 4.44 -7.72 1.46
C ILE A 61 5.68 -7.05 0.86
N ASN A 62 6.61 -6.58 1.70
CA ASN A 62 7.87 -5.95 1.26
C ASN A 62 8.63 -6.90 0.33
N ALA A 63 8.78 -8.15 0.75
CA ALA A 63 9.48 -9.17 -0.01
C ALA A 63 8.80 -9.45 -1.36
N ALA A 64 7.46 -9.55 -1.39
CA ALA A 64 6.71 -9.80 -2.61
C ALA A 64 6.80 -8.65 -3.63
N TYR A 65 6.80 -7.40 -3.18
CA TYR A 65 7.02 -6.24 -4.05
C TYR A 65 8.46 -6.18 -4.57
N ALA A 66 9.44 -6.42 -3.70
CA ALA A 66 10.84 -6.43 -4.10
C ALA A 66 11.11 -7.53 -5.13
N GLN A 67 10.61 -8.74 -4.89
CA GLN A 67 10.72 -9.85 -5.85
C GLN A 67 10.03 -9.53 -7.18
N LEU A 68 8.84 -8.93 -7.15
CA LEU A 68 8.13 -8.54 -8.36
C LEU A 68 8.96 -7.59 -9.24
N TRP A 69 9.67 -6.63 -8.62
CA TRP A 69 10.55 -5.71 -9.34
C TRP A 69 11.83 -6.38 -9.82
N LEU A 70 12.45 -7.26 -9.01
CA LEU A 70 13.65 -8.00 -9.41
C LEU A 70 13.39 -8.94 -10.59
N ASP A 71 12.18 -9.46 -10.69
CA ASP A 71 11.77 -10.29 -11.83
C ASP A 71 11.54 -9.47 -13.12
N ASP A 72 11.10 -8.21 -12.99
CA ASP A 72 10.83 -7.31 -14.11
C ASP A 72 11.04 -5.84 -13.68
N HIS A 73 12.22 -5.31 -14.01
CA HIS A 73 12.63 -3.97 -13.62
C HIS A 73 11.74 -2.85 -14.21
N ARG A 74 10.89 -3.15 -15.20
CA ARG A 74 9.90 -2.18 -15.71
C ARG A 74 8.88 -1.80 -14.65
N PHE A 75 8.65 -2.65 -13.65
CA PHE A 75 7.72 -2.39 -12.54
C PHE A 75 8.32 -1.49 -11.46
N GLN A 76 8.91 -0.36 -11.86
CA GLN A 76 9.59 0.56 -10.94
C GLN A 76 8.68 1.05 -9.81
N TRP A 77 7.36 1.15 -10.03
CA TRP A 77 6.40 1.43 -8.96
C TRP A 77 6.37 0.33 -7.89
N ALA A 78 6.45 -0.94 -8.27
CA ALA A 78 6.56 -2.06 -7.32
C ALA A 78 7.88 -2.01 -6.53
N GLY A 79 9.00 -1.65 -7.17
CA GLY A 79 10.28 -1.46 -6.49
C GLY A 79 10.22 -0.34 -5.45
N LEU A 80 9.62 0.80 -5.80
CA LEU A 80 9.38 1.90 -4.86
C LEU A 80 8.41 1.50 -3.74
N ALA A 81 7.35 0.74 -4.07
CA ALA A 81 6.39 0.22 -3.10
C ALA A 81 7.05 -0.72 -2.09
N ALA A 82 8.08 -1.49 -2.47
CA ALA A 82 8.85 -2.30 -1.52
C ALA A 82 9.55 -1.43 -0.45
N PHE A 83 10.18 -0.32 -0.86
CA PHE A 83 10.80 0.63 0.08
C PHE A 83 9.77 1.33 0.96
N ALA A 84 8.64 1.77 0.36
CA ALA A 84 7.57 2.44 1.08
C ALA A 84 6.92 1.50 2.10
N SER A 85 6.64 0.26 1.70
CA SER A 85 6.09 -0.77 2.57
C SER A 85 7.06 -1.14 3.70
N LYS A 86 8.38 -1.19 3.43
CA LYS A 86 9.39 -1.34 4.49
C LYS A 86 9.37 -0.16 5.47
N GLN A 87 9.22 1.07 4.97
CA GLN A 87 9.09 2.24 5.83
C GLN A 87 7.83 2.17 6.72
N VAL A 88 6.72 1.65 6.19
CA VAL A 88 5.53 1.33 6.97
C VAL A 88 5.85 0.30 8.07
N GLY A 89 6.62 -0.75 7.76
CA GLY A 89 7.10 -1.72 8.75
C GLY A 89 7.88 -1.10 9.91
N CYS A 90 8.74 -0.13 9.62
CA CYS A 90 9.45 0.65 10.65
C CYS A 90 8.48 1.45 11.53
N GLY A 91 7.44 2.04 10.92
CA GLY A 91 6.36 2.72 11.65
C GLY A 91 5.57 1.77 12.55
N LEU A 92 5.27 0.55 12.08
CA LEU A 92 4.60 -0.49 12.87
C LEU A 92 5.43 -0.90 14.09
N LEU A 93 6.75 -1.08 13.93
CA LEU A 93 7.65 -1.41 15.03
C LEU A 93 7.67 -0.29 16.09
N ASN A 94 7.77 0.96 15.67
CA ASN A 94 7.78 2.10 16.60
C ASN A 94 6.43 2.26 17.31
N ALA A 95 5.31 2.10 16.60
CA ALA A 95 3.99 2.15 17.20
C ALA A 95 3.79 1.00 18.22
N ALA A 96 4.21 -0.22 17.89
CA ALA A 96 4.16 -1.36 18.80
C ALA A 96 5.00 -1.13 20.08
N GLU A 97 6.17 -0.49 19.95
CA GLU A 97 7.01 -0.11 21.09
C GLU A 97 6.29 0.90 22.02
N LEU A 98 5.67 1.93 21.45
CA LEU A 98 4.91 2.95 22.20
C LEU A 98 3.69 2.34 22.91
N ILE A 99 2.94 1.48 22.23
CA ILE A 99 1.82 0.72 22.82
C ILE A 99 2.32 -0.13 23.98
N GLY A 100 3.42 -0.86 23.78
CA GLY A 100 4.04 -1.69 24.82
C GLY A 100 4.49 -0.88 26.03
N LYS A 101 5.09 0.31 25.82
CA LYS A 101 5.48 1.23 26.89
C LYS A 101 4.28 1.69 27.70
N SER A 102 3.26 2.24 27.03
CA SER A 102 2.01 2.69 27.65
C SER A 102 1.32 1.56 28.45
N ASN A 103 1.29 0.34 27.91
CA ASN A 103 0.68 -0.81 28.59
C ASN A 103 1.46 -1.23 29.84
N ARG A 104 2.80 -1.22 29.79
CA ARG A 104 3.63 -1.53 30.97
C ARG A 104 3.39 -0.52 32.09
N GLU A 105 3.36 0.76 31.76
CA GLU A 105 3.13 1.83 32.75
C GLU A 105 1.71 1.73 33.33
N ARG A 106 0.70 1.49 32.49
CA ARG A 106 -0.68 1.28 32.94
C ARG A 106 -0.81 0.07 33.87
N ASN A 107 -0.17 -1.05 33.53
CA ASN A 107 -0.19 -2.25 34.36
C ASN A 107 0.53 -2.02 35.69
N ALA A 108 1.67 -1.32 35.69
CA ALA A 108 2.39 -0.95 36.91
C ALA A 108 1.52 -0.08 37.84
N TYR A 109 0.80 0.89 37.27
CA TYR A 109 -0.13 1.73 38.01
C TYR A 109 -1.31 0.92 38.59
N GLN A 110 -1.93 0.04 37.79
CA GLN A 110 -3.03 -0.80 38.26
C GLN A 110 -2.59 -1.80 39.34
N GLN A 111 -1.39 -2.36 39.23
CA GLN A 111 -0.82 -3.23 40.26
C GLN A 111 -0.55 -2.46 41.54
N TRP A 112 0.08 -1.28 41.44
CA TRP A 112 0.26 -0.40 42.58
C TRP A 112 -1.08 -0.04 43.22
N GLU A 113 -2.09 0.35 42.44
CA GLU A 113 -3.43 0.68 42.96
C GLU A 113 -4.04 -0.49 43.73
N ARG A 114 -3.90 -1.74 43.25
CA ARG A 114 -4.42 -2.93 43.95
C ARG A 114 -3.66 -3.26 45.22
N GLN A 115 -2.35 -3.07 45.24
CA GLN A 115 -1.46 -3.50 46.33
C GLN A 115 -1.22 -2.40 47.38
N SER A 116 -1.41 -1.14 47.02
CA SER A 116 -1.19 0.01 47.89
C SER A 116 -2.28 0.12 48.96
N SER A 117 -1.84 0.46 50.16
CA SER A 117 -2.72 0.86 51.26
C SER A 117 -3.40 2.19 50.98
N ALA A 118 -4.49 2.49 51.70
CA ALA A 118 -5.21 3.76 51.56
C ALA A 118 -4.30 4.98 51.81
N PHE A 119 -3.33 4.85 52.72
CA PHE A 119 -2.37 5.91 53.04
C PHE A 119 -1.33 6.11 51.92
N GLU A 120 -0.81 5.03 51.33
CA GLU A 120 0.12 5.11 50.19
C GLU A 120 -0.55 5.73 48.96
N ARG A 121 -1.83 5.49 48.75
CA ARG A 121 -2.60 6.12 47.66
C ARG A 121 -2.79 7.63 47.83
N MET A 122 -2.75 8.12 49.06
CA MET A 122 -2.83 9.55 49.36
C MET A 122 -1.46 10.26 49.32
N ALA A 123 -0.36 9.51 49.23
CA ALA A 123 0.97 10.09 49.19
C ALA A 123 1.27 10.69 47.79
N PRO A 124 1.66 11.97 47.69
CA PRO A 124 1.85 12.67 46.41
C PRO A 124 2.99 12.12 45.53
N TYR A 125 3.84 11.26 46.09
CA TYR A 125 4.96 10.59 45.40
C TYR A 125 4.91 9.07 45.51
N GLY A 126 3.81 8.50 46.04
CA GLY A 126 3.69 7.07 46.28
C GLY A 126 3.35 6.26 45.04
N SER A 127 2.76 6.88 44.01
CA SER A 127 2.35 6.20 42.78
C SER A 127 3.48 6.12 41.75
N PRO A 128 3.55 5.02 40.97
CA PRO A 128 4.31 5.01 39.72
C PRO A 128 3.87 6.19 38.86
N ARG A 129 4.80 7.04 38.44
CA ARG A 129 4.48 8.16 37.56
C ARG A 129 3.92 7.59 36.26
N MET A 130 2.68 7.95 35.95
CA MET A 130 2.03 7.75 34.66
C MET A 130 1.87 9.13 34.01
N PRO A 131 2.87 9.64 33.27
CA PRO A 131 2.72 10.91 32.59
C PRO A 131 1.51 10.84 31.65
N ILE A 132 0.62 11.83 31.71
CA ILE A 132 -0.49 11.99 30.76
C ILE A 132 -0.02 11.86 29.29
N PRO A 133 1.16 12.39 28.90
CA PRO A 133 1.69 12.19 27.55
C PRO A 133 1.82 10.72 27.13
N ASP A 134 2.25 9.82 28.03
CA ASP A 134 2.48 8.42 27.68
C ASP A 134 1.18 7.65 27.41
N GLN A 135 0.08 7.99 28.10
CA GLN A 135 -1.24 7.40 27.84
C GLN A 135 -1.82 7.84 26.49
N VAL A 136 -1.73 9.15 26.18
CA VAL A 136 -2.20 9.71 24.91
C VAL A 136 -1.38 9.17 23.75
N ASN A 137 -0.06 9.06 23.93
CA ASN A 137 0.85 8.45 22.96
C ASN A 137 0.48 6.99 22.68
N GLY A 138 0.11 6.20 23.71
CA GLY A 138 -0.32 4.81 23.52
C GLY A 138 -1.56 4.66 22.64
N ALA A 139 -2.63 5.41 22.93
CA ALA A 139 -3.87 5.36 22.15
C ALA A 139 -3.67 5.88 20.70
N GLY A 140 -2.90 6.95 20.53
CA GLY A 140 -2.51 7.44 19.21
C GLY A 140 -1.70 6.41 18.42
N ALA A 141 -0.75 5.73 19.08
CA ALA A 141 0.06 4.68 18.47
C ALA A 141 -0.77 3.46 18.06
N GLU A 142 -1.79 3.06 18.81
CA GLU A 142 -2.72 1.99 18.39
C GLU A 142 -3.45 2.33 17.10
N ASN A 143 -3.93 3.57 16.97
CA ASN A 143 -4.61 4.04 15.76
C ASN A 143 -3.66 4.07 14.55
N VAL A 144 -2.45 4.62 14.73
CA VAL A 144 -1.42 4.62 13.68
C VAL A 144 -1.08 3.19 13.28
N TYR A 145 -0.86 2.29 14.24
CA TYR A 145 -0.54 0.88 14.00
C TYR A 145 -1.62 0.19 13.15
N LYS A 146 -2.89 0.34 13.53
CA LYS A 146 -4.03 -0.23 12.79
C LYS A 146 -4.13 0.34 11.38
N MET A 147 -4.00 1.65 11.22
CA MET A 147 -4.14 2.32 9.92
C MET A 147 -2.99 1.99 8.98
N LEU A 148 -1.75 1.96 9.45
CA LEU A 148 -0.59 1.52 8.68
C LEU A 148 -0.73 0.07 8.22
N ALA A 149 -1.12 -0.83 9.12
CA ALA A 149 -1.32 -2.24 8.81
C ALA A 149 -2.44 -2.44 7.78
N LYS A 150 -3.57 -1.76 7.97
CA LYS A 150 -4.74 -1.82 7.08
C LYS A 150 -4.40 -1.29 5.69
N GLY A 151 -3.84 -0.08 5.62
CA GLY A 151 -3.44 0.57 4.38
C GLY A 151 -2.48 -0.26 3.55
N ASN A 152 -1.38 -0.70 4.15
CA ASN A 152 -0.37 -1.50 3.46
C ASN A 152 -0.93 -2.82 2.91
N THR A 153 -1.80 -3.48 3.69
CA THR A 153 -2.46 -4.72 3.28
C THR A 153 -3.41 -4.47 2.10
N SER A 154 -4.22 -3.42 2.17
CA SER A 154 -5.15 -3.05 1.09
C SER A 154 -4.43 -2.66 -0.20
N LEU A 155 -3.35 -1.87 -0.12
CA LEU A 155 -2.57 -1.51 -1.30
C LEU A 155 -1.94 -2.72 -1.96
N PHE A 156 -1.38 -3.63 -1.17
CA PHE A 156 -0.81 -4.87 -1.70
C PHE A 156 -1.86 -5.73 -2.41
N LEU A 157 -3.03 -5.91 -1.79
CA LEU A 157 -4.16 -6.65 -2.37
C LEU A 157 -4.73 -6.00 -3.62
N ASP A 158 -4.47 -4.70 -3.85
CA ASP A 158 -4.85 -4.02 -5.07
C ASP A 158 -3.77 -4.09 -6.16
N ILE A 159 -2.59 -3.57 -5.85
CA ILE A 159 -1.53 -3.29 -6.83
C ILE A 159 -0.80 -4.54 -7.27
N TRP A 160 -0.50 -5.48 -6.36
CA TRP A 160 0.30 -6.66 -6.70
C TRP A 160 -0.42 -7.59 -7.69
N PRO A 161 -1.72 -7.94 -7.50
CA PRO A 161 -2.45 -8.74 -8.50
C PRO A 161 -2.52 -8.09 -9.88
N LEU A 162 -2.63 -6.76 -9.96
CA LEU A 162 -2.65 -6.04 -11.23
C LEU A 162 -1.35 -6.27 -12.01
N HIS A 163 -0.20 -6.10 -11.33
CA HIS A 163 1.10 -6.32 -11.95
C HIS A 163 1.31 -7.78 -12.36
N MET A 164 0.93 -8.73 -11.50
CA MET A 164 1.07 -10.15 -11.81
C MET A 164 0.21 -10.59 -12.99
N PHE A 165 -1.02 -10.09 -13.08
CA PHE A 165 -1.89 -10.37 -14.22
C PHE A 165 -1.30 -9.79 -15.51
N TYR A 166 -0.84 -8.54 -15.49
CA TYR A 166 -0.20 -7.91 -16.64
C TYR A 166 1.08 -8.67 -17.05
N LYS A 167 1.94 -9.02 -16.09
CA LYS A 167 3.20 -9.76 -16.32
C LYS A 167 2.94 -11.08 -17.04
N GLU A 168 1.92 -11.83 -16.62
CA GLU A 168 1.60 -13.14 -17.18
C GLU A 168 0.90 -13.07 -18.54
N PHE A 169 -0.06 -12.16 -18.68
CA PHE A 169 -1.01 -12.19 -19.80
C PHE A 169 -0.86 -11.05 -20.81
N GLY A 170 -0.02 -10.06 -20.51
CA GLY A 170 0.23 -8.88 -21.34
C GLY A 170 -0.93 -7.87 -21.35
N LEU A 171 -0.66 -6.70 -21.96
CA LEU A 171 -1.55 -5.54 -21.95
C LEU A 171 -2.94 -5.83 -22.55
N GLN A 172 -2.99 -6.53 -23.67
CA GLN A 172 -4.25 -6.74 -24.41
C GLN A 172 -5.26 -7.55 -23.59
N ARG A 173 -4.81 -8.64 -22.96
CA ARG A 173 -5.68 -9.45 -22.08
C ARG A 173 -5.96 -8.72 -20.77
N PHE A 174 -4.99 -8.01 -20.21
CA PHE A 174 -5.19 -7.16 -19.03
C PHE A 174 -6.35 -6.17 -19.23
N LYS A 175 -6.32 -5.37 -20.31
CA LYS A 175 -7.36 -4.38 -20.62
C LYS A 175 -8.73 -5.02 -20.81
N ARG A 176 -8.78 -6.13 -21.55
CA ARG A 176 -10.02 -6.87 -21.80
C ARG A 176 -10.63 -7.40 -20.51
N CYS A 177 -9.81 -7.95 -19.61
CA CYS A 177 -10.27 -8.61 -18.39
C CYS A 177 -10.43 -7.68 -17.19
N LEU A 178 -9.95 -6.42 -17.24
CA LEU A 178 -9.83 -5.59 -16.03
C LEU A 178 -11.17 -5.36 -15.32
N ARG A 179 -12.26 -5.24 -16.07
CA ARG A 179 -13.60 -4.98 -15.50
C ARG A 179 -14.16 -6.19 -14.76
N GLU A 180 -13.82 -7.39 -15.20
CA GLU A 180 -14.25 -8.65 -14.59
C GLU A 180 -13.69 -8.81 -13.17
N ARG A 181 -12.60 -8.11 -12.83
CA ARG A 181 -12.01 -8.12 -11.49
C ARG A 181 -13.02 -7.69 -10.41
N GLN A 182 -13.88 -6.73 -10.71
CA GLN A 182 -14.93 -6.27 -9.79
C GLN A 182 -15.91 -7.37 -9.39
N LEU A 183 -16.09 -8.40 -10.23
CA LEU A 183 -17.00 -9.52 -9.95
C LEU A 183 -16.53 -10.42 -8.79
N LEU A 184 -15.30 -10.22 -8.32
CA LEU A 184 -14.79 -10.90 -7.14
C LEU A 184 -15.15 -10.19 -5.83
N ASP A 185 -15.76 -9.00 -5.89
CA ASP A 185 -16.17 -8.25 -4.70
C ASP A 185 -17.04 -9.10 -3.77
N GLY A 186 -16.85 -8.94 -2.47
CA GLY A 186 -17.46 -9.77 -1.42
C GLY A 186 -16.94 -11.21 -1.30
N SER A 187 -16.12 -11.70 -2.24
CA SER A 187 -15.53 -13.06 -2.20
C SER A 187 -14.02 -13.09 -1.90
N VAL A 188 -13.45 -11.91 -1.66
CA VAL A 188 -12.02 -11.68 -1.48
C VAL A 188 -11.77 -10.90 -0.19
N VAL A 189 -10.55 -11.00 0.34
CA VAL A 189 -10.11 -10.17 1.46
C VAL A 189 -9.95 -8.74 0.96
N TRP A 190 -10.77 -7.82 1.49
CA TRP A 190 -10.70 -6.40 1.14
C TRP A 190 -10.98 -5.51 2.36
N PRO A 191 -9.95 -5.15 3.16
CA PRO A 191 -10.13 -4.48 4.45
C PRO A 191 -10.77 -3.09 4.39
N ILE A 192 -10.85 -2.48 3.21
CA ILE A 192 -11.35 -1.12 2.99
C ILE A 192 -12.65 -1.10 2.19
N ALA A 193 -13.37 -2.23 2.12
CA ALA A 193 -14.62 -2.38 1.37
C ALA A 193 -15.70 -1.33 1.70
N THR A 194 -15.71 -0.81 2.93
CA THR A 194 -16.64 0.23 3.37
C THR A 194 -16.41 1.59 2.73
N SER A 195 -15.17 1.85 2.28
CA SER A 195 -14.74 3.16 1.76
C SER A 195 -14.43 3.12 0.27
N VAL A 196 -14.02 1.97 -0.25
CA VAL A 196 -13.63 1.75 -1.65
C VAL A 196 -14.13 0.39 -2.09
N SER A 197 -14.91 0.33 -3.18
CA SER A 197 -15.35 -0.94 -3.77
C SER A 197 -14.19 -1.71 -4.40
N PHE A 198 -14.19 -3.03 -4.27
CA PHE A 198 -13.11 -3.86 -4.80
C PHE A 198 -13.11 -3.91 -6.34
N GLY A 199 -11.93 -3.86 -6.96
CA GLY A 199 -11.73 -4.23 -8.36
C GLY A 199 -12.37 -3.30 -9.39
N VAL A 200 -12.83 -2.11 -8.99
CA VAL A 200 -13.37 -1.11 -9.92
C VAL A 200 -12.28 -0.68 -10.91
N ALA A 201 -12.58 -0.77 -12.21
CA ALA A 201 -11.63 -0.40 -13.25
C ALA A 201 -11.36 1.12 -13.23
N SER A 202 -10.10 1.47 -13.02
CA SER A 202 -9.62 2.86 -13.00
C SER A 202 -8.88 3.19 -14.30
N PRO A 203 -9.13 4.36 -14.94
CA PRO A 203 -8.36 4.80 -16.10
C PRO A 203 -6.87 4.88 -15.83
N HIS A 204 -6.49 5.32 -14.61
CA HIS A 204 -5.09 5.40 -14.19
C HIS A 204 -4.40 4.03 -14.20
N VAL A 205 -5.11 2.96 -13.84
CA VAL A 205 -4.56 1.59 -13.91
C VAL A 205 -4.25 1.23 -15.36
N VAL A 206 -5.19 1.43 -16.27
CA VAL A 206 -5.00 1.12 -17.69
C VAL A 206 -3.83 1.91 -18.26
N GLN A 207 -3.83 3.24 -18.06
CA GLN A 207 -2.80 4.15 -18.55
C GLN A 207 -1.41 3.82 -17.97
N GLY A 208 -1.35 3.43 -16.70
CA GLY A 208 -0.10 3.03 -16.04
C GLY A 208 0.54 1.81 -16.69
N PHE A 209 -0.26 0.79 -17.04
CA PHE A 209 0.24 -0.40 -17.74
C PHE A 209 0.48 -0.17 -19.24
N GLU A 210 -0.29 0.71 -19.89
CA GLU A 210 0.01 1.17 -21.26
C GLU A 210 1.37 1.87 -21.34
N ALA A 211 1.69 2.69 -20.34
CA ALA A 211 2.98 3.37 -20.25
C ALA A 211 4.15 2.38 -20.03
N ILE A 212 3.96 1.30 -19.26
CA ILE A 212 4.95 0.22 -19.14
C ILE A 212 5.21 -0.43 -20.50
N ASP A 213 4.13 -0.77 -21.21
CA ASP A 213 4.19 -1.44 -22.51
C ASP A 213 4.89 -0.57 -23.57
N ALA A 214 4.66 0.74 -23.51
CA ALA A 214 5.32 1.74 -24.36
C ALA A 214 6.76 2.10 -23.94
N GLY A 215 7.26 1.53 -22.83
CA GLY A 215 8.59 1.84 -22.29
C GLY A 215 8.70 3.18 -21.54
N ASN A 216 7.59 3.87 -21.28
CA ASN A 216 7.55 5.11 -20.51
C ASN A 216 7.35 4.85 -19.01
N ILE A 217 8.42 4.40 -18.35
CA ILE A 217 8.38 3.95 -16.96
C ILE A 217 8.03 5.07 -15.98
N SER A 218 8.57 6.29 -16.17
CA SER A 218 8.26 7.42 -15.30
C SER A 218 6.77 7.80 -15.34
N GLN A 219 6.17 7.80 -16.53
CA GLN A 219 4.72 8.03 -16.68
C GLN A 219 3.90 6.92 -16.03
N SER A 220 4.34 5.66 -16.16
CA SER A 220 3.68 4.53 -15.49
C SER A 220 3.67 4.73 -13.98
N VAL A 221 4.83 5.03 -13.41
CA VAL A 221 5.01 5.27 -11.98
C VAL A 221 4.09 6.38 -11.48
N GLU A 222 4.08 7.53 -12.15
CA GLU A 222 3.20 8.64 -11.78
C GLU A 222 1.72 8.23 -11.81
N THR A 223 1.30 7.56 -12.87
CA THR A 223 -0.11 7.23 -13.10
C THR A 223 -0.59 6.17 -12.10
N LEU A 224 0.23 5.15 -11.82
CA LEU A 224 -0.05 4.15 -10.79
C LEU A 224 -0.03 4.77 -9.39
N ALA A 225 0.85 5.75 -9.13
CA ALA A 225 0.86 6.50 -7.88
C ALA A 225 -0.44 7.26 -7.67
N TRP A 226 -0.98 7.92 -8.70
CA TRP A 226 -2.29 8.58 -8.61
C TRP A 226 -3.41 7.60 -8.26
N HIS A 227 -3.42 6.42 -8.88
CA HIS A 227 -4.39 5.37 -8.53
C HIS A 227 -4.27 4.97 -7.06
N GLU A 228 -3.07 4.62 -6.62
CA GLU A 228 -2.83 4.15 -5.27
C GLU A 228 -3.10 5.22 -4.21
N GLN A 229 -2.54 6.41 -4.39
CA GLN A 229 -2.52 7.45 -3.36
C GLN A 229 -3.82 8.25 -3.29
N ILE A 230 -4.51 8.44 -4.42
CA ILE A 230 -5.73 9.25 -4.47
C ILE A 230 -6.99 8.40 -4.56
N ASN A 231 -7.04 7.41 -5.46
CA ASN A 231 -8.26 6.62 -5.62
C ASN A 231 -8.43 5.58 -4.50
N ILE A 232 -7.33 5.07 -3.94
CA ILE A 232 -7.38 4.06 -2.87
C ILE A 232 -7.12 4.68 -1.49
N LEU A 233 -5.95 5.26 -1.24
CA LEU A 233 -5.58 5.71 0.11
C LEU A 233 -6.36 6.92 0.62
N GLN A 234 -6.68 7.89 -0.24
CA GLN A 234 -7.40 9.09 0.19
C GLN A 234 -8.76 8.75 0.84
N PRO A 235 -9.69 8.05 0.17
CA PRO A 235 -10.99 7.71 0.77
C PRO A 235 -10.89 6.66 1.90
N SER A 236 -9.91 5.74 1.85
CA SER A 236 -9.82 4.64 2.81
C SER A 236 -9.03 4.95 4.09
N MET A 237 -8.18 5.97 4.07
CA MET A 237 -7.32 6.34 5.18
C MET A 237 -7.23 7.84 5.46
N TYR A 238 -6.90 8.66 4.46
CA TYR A 238 -6.58 10.07 4.73
C TYR A 238 -7.81 10.97 4.91
N ASN A 239 -8.99 10.52 4.49
CA ASN A 239 -10.26 11.16 4.82
C ASN A 239 -10.76 10.83 6.23
N ASP A 240 -10.14 9.86 6.92
CA ASP A 240 -10.41 9.60 8.34
C ASP A 240 -9.87 10.76 9.18
N SER A 241 -10.76 11.44 9.89
CA SER A 241 -10.41 12.65 10.64
C SER A 241 -9.44 12.36 11.78
N ALA A 242 -9.57 11.22 12.47
CA ALA A 242 -8.68 10.85 13.56
C ALA A 242 -7.27 10.59 13.04
N PHE A 243 -7.13 9.86 11.94
CA PHE A 243 -5.84 9.60 11.31
C PHE A 243 -5.20 10.89 10.75
N ALA A 244 -5.98 11.74 10.07
CA ALA A 244 -5.49 13.01 9.55
C ALA A 244 -4.97 13.94 10.67
N ILE A 245 -5.68 14.01 11.81
CA ILE A 245 -5.25 14.78 12.97
C ILE A 245 -3.94 14.22 13.54
N LEU A 246 -3.81 12.89 13.67
CA LEU A 246 -2.58 12.25 14.15
C LEU A 246 -1.38 12.57 13.25
N MET A 247 -1.54 12.54 11.93
CA MET A 247 -0.46 12.88 10.99
C MET A 247 -0.04 14.34 11.09
N ARG A 248 -1.01 15.27 11.21
CA ARG A 248 -0.73 16.70 11.41
C ARG A 248 -0.04 16.97 12.74
N ALA A 249 -0.49 16.33 13.83
CA ALA A 249 0.11 16.47 15.15
C ALA A 249 1.55 15.96 15.16
N ASN A 250 1.83 14.82 14.51
CA ASN A 250 3.20 14.32 14.33
C ASN A 250 4.08 15.33 13.58
N GLN A 251 3.61 15.83 12.43
CA GLN A 251 4.36 16.79 11.61
C GLN A 251 4.66 18.08 12.39
N PHE A 252 3.67 18.62 13.09
CA PHE A 252 3.82 19.83 13.89
C PHE A 252 4.82 19.64 15.04
N ALA A 253 4.67 18.55 15.80
CA ALA A 253 5.55 18.24 16.93
C ALA A 253 6.99 17.99 16.48
N TRP A 254 7.19 17.27 15.38
CA TRP A 254 8.52 17.03 14.83
C TRP A 254 9.16 18.32 14.30
N ALA A 255 8.46 19.08 13.46
CA ALA A 255 9.01 20.28 12.82
C ALA A 255 9.37 21.40 13.82
N LEU A 256 8.70 21.45 14.98
CA LEU A 256 8.98 22.40 16.05
C LEU A 256 9.87 21.84 17.17
N ASN A 257 10.39 20.62 17.03
CA ASN A 257 11.19 19.92 18.06
C ASN A 257 10.49 19.87 19.44
N ILE A 258 9.16 19.69 19.45
CA ILE A 258 8.41 19.53 20.70
C ILE A 258 8.78 18.18 21.31
N PRO A 259 9.20 18.10 22.59
CA PRO A 259 9.69 16.88 23.21
C PRO A 259 8.53 15.94 23.59
N THR A 260 7.82 15.41 22.59
CA THR A 260 6.72 14.45 22.79
C THR A 260 7.20 13.01 22.98
N GLY A 261 8.47 12.73 22.65
CA GLY A 261 9.07 11.38 22.68
C GLY A 261 8.57 10.43 21.59
N SER A 262 7.54 10.81 20.83
CA SER A 262 6.85 9.99 19.84
C SER A 262 6.86 10.59 18.43
N ALA A 263 7.13 11.90 18.29
CA ALA A 263 7.15 12.56 16.99
C ALA A 263 8.35 12.10 16.14
N ARG A 264 8.10 11.81 14.86
CA ARG A 264 9.11 11.32 13.90
C ARG A 264 9.02 12.06 12.58
N GLU A 265 10.17 12.21 11.92
CA GLU A 265 10.25 12.72 10.54
C GLU A 265 9.55 11.76 9.58
N ILE A 266 8.68 12.29 8.73
CA ILE A 266 8.08 11.52 7.64
C ILE A 266 9.09 11.51 6.48
N GLN A 267 9.73 10.37 6.29
CA GLN A 267 10.73 10.15 5.25
C GLN A 267 10.51 8.82 4.53
N LEU A 268 10.95 8.72 3.27
CA LEU A 268 11.07 7.47 2.54
C LEU A 268 12.54 7.14 2.33
N THR A 269 13.01 6.05 2.93
CA THR A 269 14.40 5.60 2.78
C THR A 269 14.52 4.50 1.72
N LEU A 270 15.25 4.77 0.64
CA LEU A 270 15.56 3.89 -0.49
C LEU A 270 16.76 2.98 -0.18
N ALA A 271 16.68 2.27 0.94
CA ALA A 271 17.65 1.28 1.43
C ALA A 271 16.90 0.17 2.19
N ASN A 272 17.54 -0.96 2.51
CA ASN A 272 16.91 -2.02 3.30
C ASN A 272 16.59 -1.60 4.74
N GLN A 273 17.41 -0.73 5.34
CA GLN A 273 17.29 -0.30 6.74
C GLN A 273 16.24 0.82 6.95
N CYS A 274 15.74 0.97 8.19
CA CYS A 274 14.77 2.00 8.58
C CYS A 274 15.33 3.44 8.58
N THR A 275 16.63 3.58 8.82
CA THR A 275 17.37 4.85 8.82
C THR A 275 18.77 4.57 8.27
N VAL A 276 19.39 5.54 7.61
CA VAL A 276 20.76 5.44 7.10
C VAL A 276 21.59 6.51 7.79
N ALA A 277 22.77 6.15 8.30
CA ALA A 277 23.75 7.11 8.80
C ALA A 277 24.70 7.51 7.67
N GLY A 278 24.79 8.81 7.37
CA GLY A 278 25.73 9.36 6.38
C GLY A 278 25.06 10.20 5.29
N ALA A 279 25.83 11.12 4.68
CA ALA A 279 25.37 12.18 3.78
C ALA A 279 24.95 11.70 2.36
N ASN A 280 24.86 10.39 2.11
CA ASN A 280 24.49 9.90 0.79
C ASN A 280 22.98 9.87 0.65
N ALA A 281 22.49 10.71 -0.26
CA ALA A 281 21.10 11.01 -0.60
C ALA A 281 20.26 9.78 -1.02
N LYS A 282 19.95 8.91 -0.05
CA LYS A 282 19.15 7.70 -0.22
C LYS A 282 17.77 7.81 0.44
N TYR A 283 17.35 9.01 0.82
CA TYR A 283 16.04 9.23 1.41
C TYR A 283 15.42 10.54 0.93
N GLU A 284 14.09 10.56 0.87
CA GLU A 284 13.30 11.75 0.62
C GLU A 284 12.47 12.11 1.85
N THR A 285 12.40 13.39 2.18
CA THR A 285 11.62 13.90 3.32
C THR A 285 10.34 14.57 2.86
N PHE A 286 9.26 14.44 3.63
CA PHE A 286 7.96 15.01 3.28
C PHE A 286 7.99 16.55 3.24
N SER A 287 8.23 17.19 4.38
CA SER A 287 8.35 18.64 4.51
C SER A 287 8.98 19.01 5.84
N LYS A 288 9.73 20.11 5.88
CA LYS A 288 10.22 20.74 7.13
C LYS A 288 9.24 21.75 7.72
N GLN A 289 8.12 22.04 7.04
CA GLN A 289 7.16 23.03 7.49
C GLN A 289 6.22 22.46 8.57
N PRO A 290 5.97 23.18 9.68
CA PRO A 290 5.08 22.70 10.74
C PRO A 290 3.63 22.51 10.32
N LEU A 291 3.15 23.29 9.35
CA LEU A 291 1.78 23.24 8.85
C LEU A 291 1.60 22.33 7.63
N ALA A 292 2.65 21.60 7.23
CA ALA A 292 2.53 20.63 6.15
C ALA A 292 1.55 19.51 6.53
N ASN A 293 0.78 19.03 5.56
CA ASN A 293 -0.31 18.11 5.81
C ASN A 293 -0.23 16.88 4.90
N LEU A 294 0.22 15.75 5.42
CA LEU A 294 0.28 14.50 4.65
C LEU A 294 -1.09 13.99 4.20
N ALA A 295 -2.17 14.37 4.92
CA ALA A 295 -3.54 14.03 4.52
C ALA A 295 -4.05 14.86 3.32
N ASP A 296 -3.36 15.95 2.98
CA ASP A 296 -3.61 16.69 1.74
C ASP A 296 -3.07 15.89 0.55
N GLY A 297 -3.96 15.50 -0.37
CA GLY A 297 -3.60 14.68 -1.52
C GLY A 297 -2.54 15.31 -2.41
N SER A 298 -2.58 16.63 -2.60
CA SER A 298 -1.64 17.35 -3.47
C SER A 298 -0.24 17.40 -2.86
N GLN A 299 -0.13 17.75 -1.57
CA GLN A 299 1.16 17.76 -0.88
C GLN A 299 1.76 16.35 -0.80
N ARG A 300 0.93 15.33 -0.53
CA ARG A 300 1.38 13.94 -0.48
C ARG A 300 1.84 13.45 -1.84
N MET A 301 1.09 13.73 -2.91
CA MET A 301 1.49 13.36 -4.27
C MET A 301 2.81 14.03 -4.66
N ALA A 302 3.01 15.31 -4.33
CA ALA A 302 4.28 15.97 -4.59
C ALA A 302 5.46 15.26 -3.89
N PHE A 303 5.28 14.77 -2.67
CA PHE A 303 6.30 13.98 -1.98
C PHE A 303 6.53 12.61 -2.62
N VAL A 304 5.47 11.88 -2.95
CA VAL A 304 5.53 10.56 -3.60
C VAL A 304 6.26 10.64 -4.94
N LEU A 305 5.93 11.65 -5.77
CA LEU A 305 6.56 11.82 -7.07
C LEU A 305 8.02 12.24 -6.98
N ARG A 306 8.41 13.06 -5.98
CA ARG A 306 9.84 13.31 -5.71
C ARG A 306 10.58 12.02 -5.34
N ALA A 307 9.98 11.18 -4.52
CA ALA A 307 10.58 9.90 -4.13
C ALA A 307 10.70 8.91 -5.30
N ALA A 308 9.70 8.90 -6.18
CA ALA A 308 9.76 8.16 -7.45
C ALA A 308 10.87 8.66 -8.37
N GLN A 309 10.98 9.98 -8.55
CA GLN A 309 12.04 10.61 -9.33
C GLN A 309 13.41 10.29 -8.73
N ARG A 310 13.56 10.37 -7.41
CA ARG A 310 14.81 10.01 -6.73
C ARG A 310 15.19 8.56 -6.97
N PHE A 311 14.24 7.64 -6.84
CA PHE A 311 14.50 6.23 -7.14
C PHE A 311 14.90 6.04 -8.60
N ASN A 312 14.25 6.75 -9.53
CA ASN A 312 14.64 6.76 -10.94
C ASN A 312 16.09 7.20 -11.14
N GLU A 313 16.50 8.31 -10.53
CA GLU A 313 17.88 8.82 -10.60
C GLU A 313 18.89 7.78 -10.07
N LEU A 314 18.59 7.12 -8.95
CA LEU A 314 19.46 6.08 -8.41
C LEU A 314 19.62 4.91 -9.38
N LEU A 315 18.57 4.54 -10.12
CA LEU A 315 18.63 3.45 -11.10
C LEU A 315 19.41 3.84 -12.38
N HIS A 316 19.58 5.12 -12.67
CA HIS A 316 20.34 5.60 -13.83
C HIS A 316 21.84 5.78 -13.54
N ASP A 317 22.23 5.89 -12.27
CA ASP A 317 23.64 5.89 -11.86
C ASP A 317 24.14 4.44 -11.63
N PRO A 318 25.21 3.97 -12.30
CA PRO A 318 25.64 2.57 -12.20
C PRO A 318 25.97 2.09 -10.79
N ILE A 319 26.55 2.96 -9.95
CA ILE A 319 26.97 2.61 -8.59
C ILE A 319 25.75 2.61 -7.68
N GLN A 320 24.91 3.65 -7.75
CA GLN A 320 23.70 3.75 -6.94
C GLN A 320 22.69 2.67 -7.30
N ARG A 321 22.59 2.32 -8.59
CA ARG A 321 21.74 1.24 -9.08
C ARG A 321 22.08 -0.07 -8.38
N HIS A 322 23.36 -0.41 -8.32
CA HIS A 322 23.80 -1.62 -7.62
C HIS A 322 23.39 -1.62 -6.14
N PHE A 323 23.51 -0.47 -5.45
CA PHE A 323 23.07 -0.37 -4.06
C PHE A 323 21.54 -0.48 -3.89
N ALA A 324 20.77 0.09 -4.82
CA ALA A 324 19.32 0.01 -4.80
C ALA A 324 18.84 -1.42 -5.08
N GLU A 325 19.40 -2.07 -6.11
CA GLU A 325 19.16 -3.47 -6.45
C GLU A 325 19.51 -4.40 -5.30
N ASN A 326 20.68 -4.23 -4.69
CA ASN A 326 21.09 -5.03 -3.52
C ASN A 326 20.14 -4.82 -2.32
N SER A 327 19.68 -3.58 -2.10
CA SER A 327 18.71 -3.30 -1.04
C SER A 327 17.38 -4.02 -1.29
N LEU A 328 16.89 -4.02 -2.53
CA LEU A 328 15.66 -4.73 -2.91
C LEU A 328 15.86 -6.25 -2.83
N PHE A 329 17.02 -6.76 -3.22
CA PHE A 329 17.37 -8.17 -3.04
C PHE A 329 17.33 -8.61 -1.57
N LEU A 330 17.92 -7.82 -0.66
CA LEU A 330 17.87 -8.10 0.77
C LEU A 330 16.43 -8.06 1.31
N ILE A 331 15.62 -7.07 0.88
CA ILE A 331 14.20 -6.99 1.23
C ILE A 331 13.45 -8.22 0.73
N ALA A 332 13.71 -8.68 -0.50
CA ALA A 332 13.09 -9.87 -1.10
C ALA A 332 13.38 -11.15 -0.29
N GLN A 333 14.58 -11.27 0.28
CA GLN A 333 14.93 -12.39 1.16
C GLN A 333 14.39 -12.25 2.59
N GLY A 334 13.68 -11.17 2.92
CA GLY A 334 13.20 -10.89 4.27
C GLY A 334 14.31 -10.45 5.23
N SER A 335 15.47 -10.05 4.71
CA SER A 335 16.58 -9.51 5.50
C SER A 335 16.26 -8.07 5.91
N ARG A 336 16.65 -7.70 7.14
CA ARG A 336 16.39 -6.39 7.75
C ARG A 336 17.28 -5.27 7.21
#